data_AF-A0A658NGI5-F1
#
_entry.id   AF-A0A658NGI5-F1
#
_cell.length_a   1.000
_cell.length_b   1.000
_cell.length_c   1.000
_cell.angle_alpha   90.00
_cell.angle_beta   90.00
_cell.angle_gamma   90.00
#
_symmetry.space_group_name_H-M   'P 1'
#
loop_
_entity.id
_entity.type
_entity.pdbx_description
1 polymer ?
#
loop_
_entity_poly.entity_id
_entity_poly.type
_entity_poly.pdbx_seq_one_letter_code
_entity_poly.pdbx_strand_id
1 'polypeptide(L)' 'RGWEAQTPLAPNDGGWPVVGPSPLPFSGQHATPHELDADGIHTIIQQFVAAAQRAHAAGYAAIEIHAAHGYLLHEFLS' A
#
# COMPACT_ATOMS: atom_id res chain seq x y z
N ARG A 1 14.13 7.56 -18.98
CA ARG A 1 12.98 8.36 -18.50
C ARG A 1 12.38 7.55 -17.36
N GLY A 2 12.16 8.17 -16.20
CA GLY A 2 12.06 7.50 -14.90
C GLY A 2 12.32 8.44 -13.70
N TRP A 3 12.69 9.70 -14.00
CA TRP A 3 12.77 10.81 -13.04
C TRP A 3 11.56 11.74 -13.15
N GLU A 4 10.65 11.50 -14.09
CA GLU A 4 9.44 12.31 -14.23
C GLU A 4 8.51 12.04 -13.04
N ALA A 5 7.78 13.07 -12.62
CA ALA A 5 6.76 12.92 -11.59
C ALA A 5 5.76 11.85 -12.03
N GLN A 6 5.57 10.84 -11.19
CA GLN A 6 4.57 9.81 -11.43
C GLN A 6 3.18 10.38 -11.13
N THR A 7 2.24 10.12 -12.03
CA THR A 7 0.82 10.49 -11.84
C THR A 7 0.02 9.21 -11.64
N PRO A 8 -0.94 9.17 -10.71
CA PRO A 8 -1.83 8.02 -10.55
C PRO A 8 -2.59 7.71 -11.84
N LEU A 9 -2.84 6.42 -12.08
CA LEU A 9 -3.73 6.00 -13.16
C LEU A 9 -5.17 6.42 -12.84
N ALA A 10 -5.87 6.96 -13.83
CA ALA A 10 -7.30 7.23 -13.70
C ALA A 10 -8.08 5.90 -13.61
N PRO A 11 -9.29 5.89 -13.03
CA PRO A 11 -10.10 4.68 -12.94
C PRO A 11 -10.35 3.99 -14.29
N ASN A 12 -10.56 4.77 -15.36
CA ASN A 12 -10.78 4.24 -16.71
C ASN A 12 -9.50 3.68 -17.36
N ASP A 13 -8.33 3.98 -16.80
CA ASP A 13 -7.01 3.50 -17.25
C ASP A 13 -6.47 2.39 -16.34
N GLY A 14 -7.32 1.79 -15.49
CA GLY A 14 -6.95 0.70 -14.59
C GLY A 14 -6.50 1.13 -13.20
N GLY A 15 -6.74 2.39 -12.81
CA GLY A 15 -6.58 2.83 -11.43
C GLY A 15 -7.53 2.10 -10.47
N TRP A 16 -7.12 1.91 -9.22
CA TRP A 16 -7.89 1.23 -8.19
C TRP A 16 -8.13 2.14 -6.96
N PRO A 17 -9.18 1.88 -6.17
CA PRO A 17 -9.36 2.54 -4.87
C PRO A 17 -8.18 2.25 -3.94
N VAL A 18 -7.63 3.29 -3.32
CA VAL A 18 -6.51 3.19 -2.37
C VAL A 18 -7.02 3.32 -0.94
N VAL A 19 -6.27 2.73 0.00
CA VAL A 19 -6.57 2.73 1.43
C VAL A 19 -5.41 3.35 2.21
N GLY A 20 -5.69 3.91 3.38
CA GLY A 20 -4.70 4.56 4.23
C GLY A 20 -5.18 4.73 5.67
N PRO A 21 -4.34 5.26 6.57
CA PRO A 21 -4.68 5.46 7.98
C PRO A 21 -5.66 6.63 8.22
N SER A 22 -5.84 7.51 7.25
CA SER A 22 -6.70 8.69 7.33
C SER A 22 -7.14 9.10 5.93
N PRO A 23 -8.29 9.79 5.76
CA PRO A 23 -8.81 10.18 4.45
C PRO A 23 -8.12 11.46 3.92
N LEU A 24 -6.79 11.46 3.89
CA LEU A 24 -5.96 12.57 3.47
C LEU A 24 -5.16 12.18 2.21
N PRO A 25 -5.34 12.84 1.07
CA PRO A 25 -4.58 12.52 -0.13
C PRO A 25 -3.13 13.00 -0.02
N PHE A 26 -2.20 12.26 -0.62
CA PHE A 26 -0.78 12.66 -0.69
C PHE A 26 -0.58 14.04 -1.37
N SER A 27 -1.36 14.32 -2.41
CA SER A 27 -1.41 15.65 -3.05
C SER A 27 -2.76 15.87 -3.73
N GLY A 28 -3.04 17.08 -4.21
CA GLY A 28 -4.29 17.40 -4.91
C GLY A 28 -4.54 16.65 -6.23
N GLN A 29 -3.55 15.89 -6.72
CA GLN A 29 -3.68 15.02 -7.90
C GLN A 29 -3.92 13.54 -7.55
N HIS A 30 -3.85 13.19 -6.26
CA HIS A 30 -4.03 11.81 -5.79
C HIS A 30 -5.45 11.58 -5.32
N ALA A 31 -5.91 10.32 -5.44
CA ALA A 31 -7.17 9.91 -4.86
C ALA A 31 -7.13 10.04 -3.33
N THR A 32 -8.22 10.50 -2.73
CA THR A 32 -8.39 10.42 -1.27
C THR A 32 -8.49 8.94 -0.89
N PRO A 33 -7.63 8.45 0.01
CA PRO A 33 -7.70 7.07 0.46
C PRO A 33 -8.96 6.81 1.29
N HIS A 34 -9.49 5.60 1.18
CA HIS A 34 -10.45 5.10 2.15
C HIS A 34 -9.74 4.82 3.47
N GLU A 35 -10.21 5.43 4.55
CA GLU A 35 -9.67 5.21 5.88
C GLU A 35 -9.92 3.76 6.32
N LEU A 36 -8.86 3.08 6.75
CA LEU A 36 -8.95 1.72 7.24
C LEU A 36 -9.55 1.70 8.65
N ASP A 37 -10.56 0.85 8.83
CA ASP A 37 -11.02 0.43 10.15
C ASP A 37 -10.20 -0.75 10.68
N ALA A 38 -10.53 -1.22 11.89
CA ALA A 38 -9.83 -2.33 12.53
C ALA A 38 -9.89 -3.63 11.71
N ASP A 39 -11.03 -3.93 11.08
CA ASP A 39 -11.21 -5.13 10.28
C ASP A 39 -10.40 -5.08 8.98
N GLY A 40 -10.31 -3.89 8.36
CA GLY A 40 -9.45 -3.61 7.22
C GLY A 40 -7.96 -3.78 7.56
N ILE A 41 -7.53 -3.26 8.71
CA ILE A 41 -6.17 -3.46 9.22
C ILE A 41 -5.89 -4.95 9.44
N HIS A 42 -6.80 -5.68 10.10
CA HIS A 42 -6.65 -7.12 10.30
C HIS A 42 -6.55 -7.88 8.97
N THR A 43 -7.34 -7.49 7.99
CA THR A 43 -7.29 -8.08 6.64
C THR A 43 -5.91 -7.88 6.00
N ILE A 44 -5.34 -6.68 6.06
CA ILE A 44 -4.02 -6.38 5.52
C ILE A 44 -2.93 -7.18 6.23
N ILE A 45 -3.00 -7.31 7.56
CA ILE A 45 -2.07 -8.15 8.32
C ILE A 45 -2.11 -9.59 7.81
N GLN A 46 -3.31 -10.16 7.60
CA GLN A 46 -3.44 -11.52 7.06
C GLN A 46 -2.90 -11.63 5.62
N GLN A 47 -3.01 -10.57 4.81
CA GLN A 47 -2.41 -10.55 3.48
C GLN A 47 -0.88 -10.56 3.52
N PHE A 48 -0.24 -9.82 4.43
CA PHE A 48 1.20 -9.90 4.67
C PHE A 48 1.62 -11.30 5.14
N VAL A 49 0.87 -11.92 6.06
CA VAL A 49 1.12 -13.29 6.52
C VAL A 49 1.05 -14.27 5.35
N ALA A 50 0.00 -14.21 4.54
CA ALA A 50 -0.15 -15.08 3.38
C ALA A 50 0.95 -14.85 2.33
N ALA A 51 1.41 -13.60 2.15
CA ALA A 51 2.53 -13.28 1.27
C ALA A 51 3.85 -13.87 1.78
N ALA A 52 4.12 -13.77 3.08
CA ALA A 52 5.31 -14.36 3.70
C ALA A 52 5.33 -15.89 3.59
N GLN A 53 4.18 -16.55 3.80
CA GLN A 53 4.03 -17.99 3.60
C GLN A 53 4.32 -18.40 2.16
N ARG A 54 3.81 -17.65 1.17
CA ARG A 54 4.10 -17.87 -0.25
C ARG A 54 5.58 -17.69 -0.57
N ALA A 55 6.23 -16.65 -0.02
CA ALA A 55 7.66 -16.43 -0.20
C ALA A 55 8.48 -17.59 0.38
N HIS A 56 8.14 -18.07 1.57
CA HIS A 56 8.80 -19.23 2.16
C HIS A 56 8.64 -20.49 1.30
N ALA A 57 7.41 -20.78 0.83
CA ALA A 57 7.14 -21.91 -0.05
C ALA A 57 7.89 -21.82 -1.39
N ALA A 58 8.15 -20.61 -1.87
CA ALA A 58 8.94 -20.35 -3.08
C ALA A 58 10.46 -20.45 -2.87
N GLY A 59 10.94 -20.69 -1.64
CA GLY A 59 12.35 -20.89 -1.32
C GLY A 59 13.14 -19.62 -0.99
N TYR A 60 12.47 -18.48 -0.74
CA TYR A 60 13.15 -17.28 -0.26
C TYR A 60 13.65 -17.48 1.17
N ALA A 61 14.92 -17.11 1.41
CA ALA A 61 15.57 -17.25 2.71
C ALA A 61 15.37 -16.04 3.65
N ALA A 62 14.92 -14.91 3.11
CA ALA A 62 14.67 -13.68 3.84
C ALA A 62 13.49 -12.90 3.23
N ILE A 63 12.85 -12.09 4.06
CA ILE A 63 11.77 -11.17 3.68
C ILE A 63 12.07 -9.81 4.31
N GLU A 64 11.84 -8.75 3.56
CA GLU A 64 11.84 -7.38 4.06
C GLU A 64 10.41 -6.83 4.06
N ILE A 65 10.02 -6.14 5.13
CA ILE A 65 8.74 -5.44 5.22
C ILE A 65 8.94 -3.99 4.80
N HIS A 66 8.28 -3.58 3.72
CA HIS A 66 8.40 -2.21 3.24
C HIS A 66 7.55 -1.24 4.09
N ALA A 67 8.19 -0.60 5.07
CA ALA A 67 7.60 0.41 5.95
C ALA A 67 8.24 1.80 5.76
N ALA A 68 8.43 2.22 4.50
CA ALA A 68 9.12 3.46 4.17
C ALA A 68 8.47 4.16 2.96
N HIS A 69 9.03 5.30 2.54
CA HIS A 69 8.70 6.03 1.30
C HIS A 69 7.25 6.54 1.18
N GLY A 70 6.50 6.59 2.29
CA GLY A 70 5.12 7.07 2.30
C GLY A 70 4.13 6.02 1.80
N TYR A 71 4.53 4.75 1.76
CA TYR A 71 3.59 3.65 1.57
C TYR A 71 2.89 3.28 2.88
N LEU A 72 1.83 2.49 2.78
CA LEU A 72 0.87 2.19 3.84
C LEU A 72 1.44 2.14 5.27
N LEU A 73 2.45 1.30 5.54
CA LEU A 73 2.99 1.15 6.90
C LEU A 73 3.72 2.41 7.40
N HIS A 74 4.38 3.15 6.50
CA HIS A 74 5.02 4.41 6.85
C HIS A 74 3.99 5.50 7.18
N GLU A 75 2.85 5.50 6.49
CA GLU A 75 1.78 6.48 6.73
C GLU A 75 1.17 6.35 8.14
N PHE A 76 1.13 5.14 8.73
CA PHE A 76 0.68 4.97 10.12
C PHE A 76 1.67 5.53 11.16
N LEU A 77 2.92 5.79 10.78
CA LEU A 77 4.00 6.21 11.67
C LEU A 77 4.32 7.71 11.60
N SER A 78 3.75 8.43 10.62
CA SER A 78 4.08 9.82 10.28
C SER A 78 2.92 10.79 10.44
#